data_AF-X0WKX0-F1
#
_entry.id   AF-X0WKX0-F1
#
_cell.length_a   1.000
_cell.length_b   1.000
_cell.length_c   1.000
_cell.angle_alpha   90.00
_cell.angle_beta   90.00
_cell.angle_gamma   90.00
#
_symmetry.space_group_name_H-M   'P 1'
#
loop_
_entity.id
_entity.type
_entity.pdbx_description
1 polymer ?
#
loop_
_entity_poly.entity_id
_entity_poly.type
_entity_poly.pdbx_seq_one_letter_code
_entity_poly.pdbx_strand_id
1 'polypeptide(L)'
;MDNLSLEQIERKIQTSVKFIDTMLQETKREDKELHEVLGESYGKYIGLSSPFAEAVKALKGVKAEFDSYLKIVREELASKYRRMYKPERKKKRFE
;
A
#
# COMPACT_ATOMS: atom_id res chain seq x y z
N MET A 1 0.90 -24.35 -8.63
CA MET A 1 0.84 -23.06 -7.91
C MET A 1 -0.56 -22.95 -7.34
N ASP A 2 -0.69 -22.92 -6.02
CA ASP A 2 -2.00 -22.81 -5.38
C ASP A 2 -2.59 -21.43 -5.67
N ASN A 3 -3.81 -21.40 -6.22
CA ASN A 3 -4.53 -20.16 -6.45
C ASN A 3 -4.94 -19.59 -5.09
N LEU A 4 -4.30 -18.51 -4.65
CA LEU A 4 -4.67 -17.78 -3.44
C LEU A 4 -6.08 -17.21 -3.58
N SER A 5 -6.86 -17.25 -2.50
CA SER A 5 -8.15 -16.58 -2.44
C SER A 5 -7.97 -15.05 -2.46
N LEU A 6 -8.97 -14.31 -2.95
CA LEU A 6 -8.94 -12.84 -2.97
C LEU A 6 -8.73 -12.25 -1.55
N GLU A 7 -9.27 -12.89 -0.53
CA GLU A 7 -9.11 -12.50 0.88
C GLU A 7 -7.68 -12.78 1.41
N GLN A 8 -6.99 -13.78 0.86
CA GLN A 8 -5.56 -14.01 1.16
C GLN A 8 -4.68 -12.99 0.44
N ILE A 9 -5.02 -12.62 -0.79
CA ILE A 9 -4.35 -11.57 -1.56
C ILE A 9 -4.51 -10.22 -0.85
N GLU A 10 -5.73 -9.87 -0.41
CA GLU A 10 -5.98 -8.63 0.33
C GLU A 10 -5.10 -8.55 1.60
N ARG A 11 -5.07 -9.62 2.39
CA ARG A 11 -4.24 -9.70 3.60
C ARG A 11 -2.75 -9.54 3.28
N LYS A 12 -2.25 -10.18 2.22
CA LYS A 12 -0.85 -10.03 1.78
C LYS A 12 -0.54 -8.58 1.41
N ILE A 13 -1.39 -7.93 0.60
CA ILE A 13 -1.21 -6.53 0.21
C ILE A 13 -1.22 -5.62 1.45
N GLN A 14 -2.16 -5.81 2.38
CA GLN A 14 -2.21 -5.02 3.62
C GLN A 14 -0.94 -5.18 4.47
N THR A 15 -0.40 -6.40 4.57
CA THR A 15 0.88 -6.64 5.25
C THR A 15 2.03 -5.91 4.55
N SER A 16 2.08 -5.93 3.22
CA SER A 16 3.09 -5.18 2.45
C SER A 16 2.97 -3.67 2.66
N VAL A 17 1.76 -3.10 2.68
CA VAL A 17 1.55 -1.67 2.98
C VAL A 17 2.07 -1.32 4.37
N LYS A 18 1.72 -2.11 5.40
CA LYS A 18 2.20 -1.90 6.76
C LYS A 18 3.73 -1.94 6.85
N PHE A 19 4.35 -2.90 6.16
CA PHE A 19 5.81 -2.99 6.10
C PHE A 19 6.43 -1.73 5.48
N ILE A 20 5.88 -1.23 4.38
CA ILE A 20 6.35 0.02 3.74
C ILE A 20 6.17 1.22 4.67
N ASP A 21 5.06 1.30 5.40
CA ASP A 21 4.84 2.36 6.39
C ASP A 21 5.88 2.32 7.51
N THR A 22 6.22 1.13 8.01
CA THR A 22 7.32 0.96 8.98
C THR A 22 8.65 1.43 8.40
N MET A 23 9.00 1.01 7.17
CA MET A 23 10.24 1.47 6.55
C MET A 23 10.25 2.99 6.36
N LEU A 24 9.14 3.60 5.94
CA LEU A 24 9.03 5.06 5.83
C LEU A 24 9.25 5.78 7.16
N GLN A 25 8.78 5.23 8.26
CA GLN A 25 8.99 5.79 9.60
C GLN A 25 10.45 5.69 10.01
N GLU A 26 11.07 4.51 9.87
CA GLU A 26 12.47 4.29 10.21
C GLU A 26 13.40 5.16 9.35
N THR A 27 13.20 5.21 8.03
CA THR A 27 13.99 6.06 7.11
C THR A 27 13.93 7.54 7.52
N LYS A 28 12.76 8.06 7.91
CA LYS A 28 12.63 9.44 8.39
C LYS A 28 13.27 9.65 9.76
N ARG A 29 13.21 8.64 10.63
CA ARG A 29 13.85 8.71 11.96
C ARG A 29 15.35 8.79 11.80
N GLU A 30 15.95 7.93 10.99
CA GLU A 30 17.40 7.92 10.72
C GLU A 30 17.88 9.22 10.06
N ASP A 31 17.15 9.74 9.06
CA ASP A 31 17.46 11.04 8.43
C ASP A 31 17.48 12.18 9.46
N LYS A 32 16.51 12.17 10.38
CA LYS A 32 16.43 13.14 11.46
C LYS A 32 17.56 12.99 12.48
N GLU A 33 17.86 11.76 12.91
CA GLU A 33 18.95 11.48 13.85
C GLU A 33 20.30 11.95 13.27
N LEU A 34 20.57 11.67 12.00
CA LEU A 34 21.79 12.13 11.34
C LEU A 34 21.86 13.65 11.23
N HIS A 35 20.73 14.30 10.92
CA HIS A 35 20.65 15.75 10.91
C HIS A 35 20.91 16.35 12.31
N GLU A 36 20.42 15.71 13.37
CA GLU A 36 20.67 16.15 14.76
C GLU A 36 22.13 15.97 15.18
N VAL A 37 22.78 14.87 14.77
CA VAL A 37 24.18 14.57 15.10
C VAL A 37 25.17 15.44 14.31
N LEU A 38 24.92 15.61 13.01
CA LEU A 38 25.85 16.29 12.10
C LEU A 38 25.55 17.80 11.94
N GLY A 39 24.37 18.26 12.34
CA GLY A 39 23.99 19.67 12.35
C GLY A 39 24.15 20.34 10.98
N GLU A 40 24.75 21.53 10.93
CA GLU A 40 25.00 22.28 9.69
C GLU A 40 25.87 21.53 8.68
N SER A 41 26.71 20.61 9.16
CA SER A 41 27.54 19.77 8.29
C SER A 41 26.68 18.78 7.49
N TYR A 42 25.54 18.34 8.03
CA TYR A 42 24.63 17.42 7.35
C TYR A 42 24.17 17.97 6.00
N GLY A 43 23.62 19.20 6.00
CA GLY A 43 23.19 19.88 4.78
C GLY A 43 24.33 20.15 3.81
N LYS A 44 25.54 20.38 4.33
CA LYS A 44 26.74 20.63 3.53
C LYS A 44 27.28 19.37 2.83
N TYR A 45 27.18 18.20 3.47
CA TYR A 45 27.67 16.92 2.93
C TYR A 45 26.64 16.16 2.11
N ILE A 46 25.36 16.25 2.47
CA ILE A 46 24.29 15.43 1.88
C ILE A 46 23.53 16.20 0.77
N GLY A 47 23.61 17.54 0.75
CA GLY A 47 23.03 18.37 -0.31
C GLY A 47 21.50 18.29 -0.39
N LEU A 48 20.92 18.80 -1.50
CA LEU A 48 19.47 18.86 -1.75
C LEU A 48 18.82 17.51 -2.09
N SER A 49 19.63 16.45 -2.30
CA SER A 49 19.20 15.12 -2.70
C SER A 49 19.75 14.06 -1.74
N SER A 50 19.30 14.11 -0.48
CA SER A 50 19.62 13.09 0.52
C SER A 50 19.19 11.70 0.03
N PRO A 51 20.01 10.65 0.17
CA PRO A 51 19.60 9.28 -0.07
C PRO A 51 18.31 8.90 0.69
N PHE A 52 18.10 9.48 1.88
CA PHE A 52 16.86 9.31 2.64
C PHE A 52 15.66 9.95 1.95
N ALA A 53 15.83 11.14 1.36
CA ALA A 53 14.77 11.81 0.61
C ALA A 53 14.38 11.02 -0.65
N GLU A 54 15.37 10.45 -1.34
CA GLU A 54 15.14 9.56 -2.48
C GLU A 54 14.43 8.26 -2.07
N ALA A 55 14.89 7.63 -0.98
CA ALA A 55 14.26 6.44 -0.42
C ALA A 55 12.80 6.73 0.00
N VAL A 56 12.54 7.83 0.70
CA VAL A 56 11.17 8.24 1.08
C VAL A 56 10.29 8.45 -0.16
N LYS A 57 10.82 9.08 -1.22
CA LYS A 57 10.09 9.26 -2.48
C LYS A 57 9.76 7.93 -3.13
N ALA A 58 10.74 7.03 -3.23
CA ALA A 58 10.57 5.70 -3.80
C ALA A 58 9.54 4.87 -3.01
N LEU A 59 9.66 4.83 -1.67
CA LEU A 59 8.75 4.11 -0.79
C LEU A 59 7.31 4.64 -0.87
N LYS A 60 7.12 5.96 -0.97
CA LYS A 60 5.80 6.56 -1.22
C LYS A 60 5.22 6.11 -2.56
N GLY A 61 6.04 6.04 -3.60
CA GLY A 61 5.63 5.53 -4.91
C GLY A 61 5.18 4.08 -4.84
N VAL A 62 6.00 3.21 -4.24
CA VAL A 62 5.67 1.79 -4.04
C VAL A 62 4.39 1.64 -3.20
N LYS A 63 4.24 2.41 -2.12
CA LYS A 63 3.02 2.40 -1.30
C LYS A 63 1.77 2.74 -2.13
N ALA A 64 1.84 3.75 -2.97
CA ALA A 64 0.72 4.16 -3.82
C ALA A 64 0.29 3.04 -4.78
N GLU A 65 1.24 2.29 -5.33
CA GLU A 65 0.95 1.12 -6.16
C GLU A 65 0.25 0.01 -5.36
N PHE A 66 0.73 -0.29 -4.14
CA PHE A 66 0.06 -1.27 -3.28
C PHE A 66 -1.34 -0.83 -2.85
N ASP A 67 -1.54 0.45 -2.57
CA ASP A 67 -2.87 1.01 -2.27
C ASP A 67 -3.82 0.89 -3.48
N SER A 68 -3.30 1.09 -4.70
CA SER A 68 -4.03 0.85 -5.95
C SER A 68 -4.43 -0.64 -6.09
N TYR A 69 -3.49 -1.56 -5.87
CA TYR A 69 -3.79 -3.00 -5.88
C TYR A 69 -4.84 -3.39 -4.84
N LEU A 70 -4.75 -2.82 -3.63
CA LEU A 70 -5.73 -3.05 -2.57
C LEU A 70 -7.14 -2.61 -3.00
N LYS A 71 -7.25 -1.48 -3.70
CA LYS A 71 -8.52 -0.99 -4.25
C LYS A 71 -9.12 -1.99 -5.25
N ILE A 72 -8.32 -2.47 -6.20
CA ILE A 72 -8.76 -3.45 -7.21
C ILE A 72 -9.28 -4.73 -6.54
N VAL A 73 -8.53 -5.27 -5.57
CA VAL A 73 -8.91 -6.49 -4.86
C VAL A 73 -10.22 -6.30 -4.08
N ARG A 74 -10.41 -5.15 -3.43
CA ARG A 74 -11.65 -4.83 -2.70
C ARG A 74 -12.85 -4.67 -3.62
N GLU A 75 -12.67 -4.06 -4.78
CA GLU A 75 -13.73 -3.95 -5.80
C GLU A 75 -14.15 -5.33 -6.32
N GLU A 76 -13.19 -6.22 -6.55
CA GLU A 76 -13.46 -7.59 -6.99
C GLU A 76 -14.16 -8.42 -5.91
N LEU A 77 -13.73 -8.32 -4.64
CA LEU A 77 -14.42 -8.92 -3.49
C LEU A 77 -15.88 -8.44 -3.43
N ALA A 78 -16.11 -7.12 -3.50
CA ALA A 78 -17.46 -6.55 -3.48
C ALA A 78 -18.32 -7.00 -4.68
N SER A 79 -17.72 -7.18 -5.86
CA SER A 79 -18.38 -7.73 -7.05
C SER A 79 -18.79 -9.19 -6.85
N LYS A 80 -17.88 -10.02 -6.29
CA LYS A 80 -18.13 -11.43 -5.95
C LYS A 80 -19.29 -11.58 -4.96
N TYR A 81 -19.31 -10.78 -3.89
CA TYR A 81 -20.42 -10.77 -2.94
C TYR A 81 -21.74 -10.33 -3.61
N ARG A 82 -21.72 -9.31 -4.46
CA ARG A 82 -22.93 -8.87 -5.21
C ARG A 82 -23.48 -9.96 -6.15
N ARG A 83 -22.62 -10.78 -6.76
CA ARG A 83 -23.05 -11.91 -7.60
C ARG A 83 -23.65 -13.05 -6.77
N MET A 84 -23.11 -13.33 -5.59
CA MET A 84 -23.66 -14.32 -4.66
C MET A 84 -25.04 -13.94 -4.12
N TYR A 85 -25.30 -12.64 -3.90
CA TYR A 85 -26.56 -12.15 -3.31
C TYR A 85 -27.60 -11.67 -4.32
N LYS A 86 -27.46 -11.94 -5.62
CA LYS A 86 -28.57 -11.65 -6.55
C LYS A 86 -29.76 -12.55 -6.21
N PRO A 87 -30.89 -12.00 -5.73
CA PRO A 87 -32.08 -12.81 -5.56
C PRO A 87 -32.48 -13.28 -6.95
N GLU A 88 -32.69 -14.59 -7.11
CA GLU A 88 -33.35 -15.14 -8.29
C GLU A 88 -34.64 -14.35 -8.48
N ARG A 89 -34.66 -13.45 -9.46
CA ARG A 89 -35.90 -12.82 -9.89
C ARG A 89 -36.75 -13.97 -10.42
N LYS A 90 -37.64 -14.50 -9.57
CA LYS A 90 -38.76 -15.33 -10.01
C LYS A 90 -39.44 -14.55 -11.12
N LYS A 91 -39.26 -14.98 -12.38
CA LYS A 91 -40.04 -14.50 -13.50
C LYS A 91 -41.49 -14.77 -13.13
N LYS A 92 -42.25 -13.75 -12.77
CA LYS A 92 -43.72 -13.84 -12.78
C LYS A 92 -44.08 -14.22 -14.22
N ARG A 93 -44.57 -15.45 -14.42
CA ARG A 93 -45.36 -15.77 -15.59
C ARG A 93 -46.56 -14.82 -15.51
N PHE A 94 -46.59 -13.82 -16.38
CA PHE A 94 -47.86 -13.18 -16.70
C PHE A 94 -48.68 -14.23 -17.47
N GLU A 95 -49.95 -14.30 -17.09
CA GLU A 95 -50.97 -15.26 -17.50
C GLU A 95 -51.07 -15.47 -19.01
#